data_AF-A0A6V8MZ85-F1
#
_entry.id   AF-A0A6V8MZ85-F1
#
_cell.length_a   1.000
_cell.length_b   1.000
_cell.length_c   1.000
_cell.angle_alpha   90.00
_cell.angle_beta   90.00
_cell.angle_gamma   90.00
#
_symmetry.space_group_name_H-M   'P 1'
#
loop_
_entity.id
_entity.type
_entity.pdbx_description
1 polymer ?
#
loop_
_entity_poly.entity_id
_entity_poly.type
_entity_poly.pdbx_seq_one_letter_code
_entity_poly.pdbx_strand_id
1 'polypeptide(L)'
;MKSLLILALVLIASTSFAGEKKKTAKDAPTSQSLQEKWDADSSLLKLDCSDSMCVYGVKGSAQIVDADSNIRSAWVAFLYTDEGRKALTGPLKGSYYSKEKWNINCNEATMNVSSVHYYDAKGSPVSSYGNDEQWSDIVPGSFGETVAAIVCTLEDDGSGEDAPSQDVPGESPAQEGTPL
;
A
#
# COMPACT_ATOMS: atom_id res chain seq x y z
N MET A 1 46.29 76.92 0.53
CA MET A 1 46.23 75.71 -0.33
C MET A 1 44.93 75.86 -1.13
N LYS A 2 44.95 76.12 -2.45
CA LYS A 2 44.91 75.12 -3.56
C LYS A 2 43.81 74.08 -3.30
N SER A 3 42.81 73.76 -4.11
CA SER A 3 42.37 74.00 -5.49
C SER A 3 40.87 73.59 -5.52
N LEU A 4 39.94 74.26 -6.19
CA LEU A 4 39.56 74.18 -7.61
C LEU A 4 39.01 72.81 -8.09
N LEU A 5 37.93 72.93 -8.89
CA LEU A 5 37.35 72.00 -9.90
C LEU A 5 36.21 71.12 -9.38
N ILE A 6 34.93 71.43 -9.69
CA ILE A 6 34.22 71.24 -10.97
C ILE A 6 34.33 69.80 -11.47
N LEU A 7 33.20 69.09 -11.56
CA LEU A 7 32.85 68.32 -12.76
C LEU A 7 31.34 68.07 -12.83
N ALA A 8 30.74 68.63 -13.88
CA ALA A 8 29.48 68.17 -14.46
C ALA A 8 29.74 66.91 -15.32
N LEU A 9 28.67 66.43 -15.99
CA LEU A 9 28.64 65.45 -17.09
C LEU A 9 28.66 63.96 -16.62
N VAL A 10 27.88 63.01 -17.15
CA VAL A 10 27.24 62.82 -18.47
C VAL A 10 26.03 61.86 -18.32
N LEU A 11 24.97 62.09 -19.12
CA LEU A 11 23.91 61.13 -19.47
C LEU A 11 24.43 60.05 -20.45
N ILE A 12 24.24 58.75 -20.18
CA ILE A 12 24.37 57.72 -21.23
C ILE A 12 23.17 56.75 -21.23
N ALA A 13 22.36 56.96 -22.27
CA ALA A 13 21.68 56.02 -23.16
C ALA A 13 21.67 54.51 -22.81
N SER A 14 20.44 53.99 -22.69
CA SER A 14 19.88 52.79 -23.34
C SER A 14 20.82 51.68 -23.83
N THR A 15 20.71 50.51 -23.19
CA THR A 15 20.83 49.21 -23.85
C THR A 15 19.60 48.36 -23.56
N SER A 16 18.84 48.07 -24.62
CA SER A 16 17.79 47.06 -24.62
C SER A 16 18.42 45.70 -24.39
N PHE A 17 18.04 45.02 -23.31
CA PHE A 17 18.25 43.59 -23.15
C PHE A 17 16.93 42.85 -23.33
N ALA A 18 16.95 41.90 -24.27
CA ALA A 18 15.95 40.87 -24.43
C ALA A 18 15.95 39.92 -23.22
N GLY A 19 14.75 39.51 -22.78
CA GLY A 19 14.51 38.63 -21.63
C GLY A 19 13.57 39.35 -20.66
N GLU A 20 12.40 38.86 -20.31
CA GLU A 20 12.04 37.50 -19.95
C GLU A 20 10.71 37.08 -20.58
N LYS A 21 10.69 35.87 -21.17
CA LYS A 21 9.46 35.10 -21.27
C LYS A 21 9.01 34.85 -19.84
N LYS A 22 7.89 35.47 -19.45
CA LYS A 22 7.14 35.15 -18.23
C LYS A 22 6.77 33.66 -18.31
N LYS A 23 7.62 32.78 -17.77
CA LYS A 23 7.23 31.41 -17.43
C LYS A 23 6.18 31.57 -16.34
N THR A 24 4.91 31.54 -16.73
CA THR A 24 3.87 31.01 -15.86
C THR A 24 4.39 29.65 -15.39
N ALA A 25 4.86 29.61 -14.15
CA ALA A 25 5.04 28.36 -13.44
C ALA A 25 3.66 27.70 -13.49
N LYS A 26 3.52 26.76 -14.41
CA LYS A 26 2.45 25.79 -14.38
C LYS A 26 2.74 25.03 -13.10
N ASP A 27 1.94 25.28 -12.05
CA ASP A 27 2.02 24.53 -10.81
C ASP A 27 2.09 23.05 -11.20
N ALA A 28 3.28 22.47 -11.04
CA ALA A 28 3.42 21.04 -11.19
C ALA A 28 2.55 20.45 -10.09
N PRO A 29 1.63 19.51 -10.38
CA PRO A 29 0.93 18.83 -9.31
C PRO A 29 1.99 18.25 -8.39
N THR A 30 1.97 18.65 -7.13
CA THR A 30 2.85 18.10 -6.10
C THR A 30 2.65 16.60 -6.17
N SER A 31 3.65 15.88 -6.70
CA SER A 31 3.54 14.44 -6.89
C SER A 31 3.55 13.83 -5.49
N GLN A 32 2.37 13.61 -4.92
CA GLN A 32 2.22 12.95 -3.63
C GLN A 32 2.96 11.62 -3.67
N SER A 33 3.76 11.37 -2.66
CA SER A 33 4.44 10.10 -2.48
C SER A 33 3.42 8.96 -2.35
N LEU A 34 3.82 7.74 -2.68
CA LEU A 34 2.94 6.58 -2.53
C LEU A 34 2.49 6.40 -1.07
N GLN A 35 3.38 6.72 -0.11
CA GLN A 35 3.05 6.68 1.31
C GLN A 35 1.99 7.71 1.69
N GLU A 36 2.11 8.96 1.26
CA GLU A 36 1.08 9.99 1.52
C GLU A 36 -0.29 9.59 0.96
N LYS A 37 -0.31 8.92 -0.20
CA LYS A 37 -1.55 8.39 -0.78
C LYS A 37 -2.16 7.30 0.08
N TRP A 38 -1.35 6.38 0.60
CA TRP A 38 -1.83 5.29 1.47
C TRP A 38 -2.25 5.79 2.85
N ASP A 39 -1.50 6.72 3.43
CA ASP A 39 -1.85 7.37 4.70
C ASP A 39 -3.18 8.13 4.61
N ALA A 40 -3.53 8.65 3.42
CA ALA A 40 -4.81 9.30 3.15
C ALA A 40 -5.92 8.36 2.67
N ASP A 41 -5.62 7.09 2.40
CA ASP A 41 -6.59 6.13 1.88
C ASP A 41 -7.48 5.61 3.01
N SER A 42 -8.76 6.01 2.98
CA SER A 42 -9.74 5.60 3.99
C SER A 42 -9.99 4.09 4.08
N SER A 43 -9.68 3.33 3.02
CA SER A 43 -9.77 1.87 2.99
C SER A 43 -8.62 1.16 3.71
N LEU A 44 -7.55 1.89 4.02
CA LEU A 44 -6.41 1.40 4.77
C LEU A 44 -6.45 1.88 6.23
N LEU A 45 -5.97 1.02 7.12
CA LEU A 45 -5.70 1.35 8.52
C LEU A 45 -4.21 1.17 8.75
N LYS A 46 -3.49 2.25 8.99
CA LYS A 46 -2.07 2.20 9.33
C LYS A 46 -1.89 1.53 10.69
N LEU A 47 -1.16 0.42 10.73
CA LEU A 47 -0.95 -0.39 11.93
C LEU A 47 0.39 -0.08 12.58
N ASP A 48 1.45 -0.05 11.78
CA ASP A 48 2.82 0.19 12.27
C ASP A 48 3.70 0.76 11.15
N CYS A 49 4.80 1.42 11.53
CA CYS A 49 5.86 1.85 10.60
C CYS A 49 7.23 1.76 11.26
N SER A 50 8.17 1.25 10.48
CA SER A 50 9.60 1.23 10.78
C SER A 50 10.38 1.88 9.64
N ASP A 51 11.70 1.96 9.81
CA ASP A 51 12.60 2.45 8.77
C ASP A 51 12.57 1.61 7.49
N SER A 52 12.12 0.35 7.54
CA SER A 52 12.11 -0.55 6.38
C SER A 52 10.74 -0.69 5.72
N MET A 53 9.65 -0.54 6.49
CA MET A 53 8.30 -0.71 5.97
C MET A 53 7.24 -0.07 6.84
N CYS A 54 6.10 0.24 6.21
CA CYS A 54 4.86 0.57 6.87
C CYS A 54 3.81 -0.53 6.60
N VAL A 55 3.08 -0.92 7.63
CA VAL A 55 2.08 -1.99 7.59
C VAL A 55 0.69 -1.38 7.70
N TYR A 56 -0.22 -1.85 6.86
CA TYR A 56 -1.60 -1.38 6.78
C TYR A 56 -2.55 -2.57 6.77
N GLY A 57 -3.60 -2.52 7.59
CA GLY A 57 -4.75 -3.41 7.45
C GLY A 57 -5.69 -2.90 6.36
N VAL A 58 -6.22 -3.78 5.51
CA VAL A 58 -7.25 -3.43 4.54
C VAL A 58 -8.61 -3.56 5.22
N LYS A 59 -9.31 -2.43 5.41
CA LYS A 59 -10.62 -2.41 6.09
C LYS A 59 -11.66 -3.17 5.28
N GLY A 60 -12.56 -3.86 5.96
CA GLY A 60 -13.61 -4.67 5.33
C GLY A 60 -13.12 -5.91 4.59
N SER A 61 -11.83 -6.26 4.70
CA SER A 61 -11.27 -7.47 4.09
C SER A 61 -11.36 -8.71 4.98
N ALA A 62 -11.76 -8.54 6.24
CA ALA A 62 -11.86 -9.63 7.18
C ALA A 62 -13.06 -10.52 6.85
N GLN A 63 -12.85 -11.83 6.80
CA GLN A 63 -13.87 -12.83 6.45
C GLN A 63 -13.69 -14.09 7.28
N ILE A 64 -14.79 -14.74 7.66
CA ILE A 64 -14.73 -16.08 8.27
C ILE A 64 -14.40 -17.08 7.17
N VAL A 65 -13.36 -17.89 7.41
CA VAL A 65 -12.94 -18.98 6.50
C VAL A 65 -13.45 -20.32 7.03
N ASP A 66 -13.34 -20.53 8.33
CA ASP A 66 -13.85 -21.72 9.02
C ASP A 66 -14.41 -21.29 10.38
N ALA A 67 -15.73 -21.38 10.52
CA ALA A 67 -16.42 -21.00 11.75
C ALA A 67 -16.18 -21.99 12.89
N ASP A 68 -16.02 -23.28 12.59
CA ASP A 68 -15.85 -24.33 13.60
C ASP A 68 -14.49 -24.19 14.29
N SER A 69 -13.45 -23.89 13.51
CA SER A 69 -12.10 -23.67 14.00
C SER A 69 -11.82 -22.21 14.37
N ASN A 70 -12.80 -21.31 14.22
CA ASN A 70 -12.67 -19.86 14.39
C ASN A 70 -11.49 -19.26 13.60
N ILE A 71 -11.34 -19.67 12.34
CA ILE A 71 -10.34 -19.16 11.42
C ILE A 71 -10.95 -18.02 10.61
N ARG A 72 -10.28 -16.87 10.65
CA ARG A 72 -10.64 -15.67 9.91
C ARG A 72 -9.50 -15.28 8.98
N SER A 73 -9.82 -14.82 7.78
CA SER A 73 -8.85 -14.25 6.86
C SER A 73 -8.93 -12.74 6.82
N ALA A 74 -7.83 -12.06 6.55
CA ALA A 74 -7.79 -10.63 6.27
C ALA A 74 -6.67 -10.29 5.29
N TRP A 75 -6.80 -9.16 4.60
CA TRP A 75 -5.75 -8.62 3.75
C TRP A 75 -4.92 -7.57 4.50
N VAL A 76 -3.60 -7.75 4.46
CA VAL A 76 -2.61 -6.84 5.02
C VAL A 76 -1.74 -6.31 3.88
N ALA A 77 -1.39 -5.03 3.91
CA ALA A 77 -0.57 -4.39 2.90
C ALA A 77 0.71 -3.84 3.54
N PHE A 78 1.85 -4.10 2.88
CA PHE A 78 3.17 -3.68 3.34
C PHE A 78 3.76 -2.71 2.32
N LEU A 79 3.98 -1.47 2.72
CA LEU A 79 4.66 -0.47 1.89
C LEU A 79 6.13 -0.42 2.27
N TYR A 80 7.01 -0.72 1.31
CA TYR A 80 8.45 -0.71 1.54
C TYR A 80 9.03 0.70 1.41
N THR A 81 9.72 1.14 2.45
CA THR A 81 10.48 2.39 2.42
C THR A 81 11.68 2.27 1.48
N ASP A 82 12.36 3.39 1.24
CA ASP A 82 13.58 3.39 0.44
C ASP A 82 14.66 2.46 1.01
N GLU A 83 14.76 2.35 2.35
CA GLU A 83 15.69 1.43 3.00
C GLU A 83 15.23 -0.02 2.88
N GLY A 84 13.95 -0.32 3.09
CA GLY A 84 13.42 -1.68 2.93
C GLY A 84 13.60 -2.21 1.50
N ARG A 85 13.39 -1.34 0.49
CA ARG A 85 13.59 -1.71 -0.91
C ARG A 85 15.04 -2.05 -1.26
N LYS A 86 16.05 -1.52 -0.53
CA LYS A 86 17.46 -1.90 -0.74
C LYS A 86 17.75 -3.34 -0.30
N ALA A 87 16.98 -3.87 0.64
CA ALA A 87 17.11 -5.25 1.11
C ALA A 87 16.42 -6.27 0.17
N LEU A 88 15.52 -5.82 -0.72
CA LEU A 88 14.83 -6.68 -1.66
C LEU A 88 15.77 -7.17 -2.77
N THR A 89 15.85 -8.48 -2.94
CA THR A 89 16.73 -9.13 -3.92
C THR A 89 15.98 -10.16 -4.77
N GLY A 90 16.63 -10.65 -5.82
CA GLY A 90 16.07 -11.67 -6.70
C GLY A 90 14.74 -11.25 -7.34
N PRO A 91 13.69 -12.10 -7.29
CA PRO A 91 12.40 -11.83 -7.94
C PRO A 91 11.62 -10.68 -7.30
N LEU A 92 12.02 -10.20 -6.12
CA LEU A 92 11.35 -9.11 -5.41
C LEU A 92 11.93 -7.74 -5.76
N LYS A 93 13.06 -7.70 -6.47
CA LYS A 93 13.73 -6.44 -6.85
C LYS A 93 12.80 -5.58 -7.69
N GLY A 94 12.61 -4.34 -7.26
CA GLY A 94 11.71 -3.38 -7.91
C GLY A 94 10.31 -3.30 -7.31
N SER A 95 9.98 -4.17 -6.35
CA SER A 95 8.73 -4.08 -5.59
C SER A 95 8.74 -2.86 -4.67
N TYR A 96 7.61 -2.16 -4.62
CA TYR A 96 7.35 -1.04 -3.72
C TYR A 96 6.42 -1.42 -2.58
N TYR A 97 5.54 -2.39 -2.78
CA TYR A 97 4.66 -2.88 -1.75
C TYR A 97 4.26 -4.33 -2.00
N SER A 98 3.79 -5.01 -0.96
CA SER A 98 3.06 -6.29 -1.05
C SER A 98 1.65 -6.15 -0.51
N LYS A 99 0.77 -7.05 -0.95
CA LYS A 99 -0.52 -7.35 -0.34
C LYS A 99 -0.58 -8.83 -0.02
N GLU A 100 -0.97 -9.14 1.20
CA GLU A 100 -0.86 -10.47 1.77
C GLU A 100 -2.21 -10.90 2.35
N LYS A 101 -2.64 -12.12 2.02
CA LYS A 101 -3.80 -12.75 2.65
C LYS A 101 -3.33 -13.56 3.84
N TRP A 102 -3.81 -13.18 5.01
CA TRP A 102 -3.45 -13.80 6.29
C TRP A 102 -4.67 -14.57 6.80
N ASN A 103 -4.50 -15.85 7.13
CA ASN A 103 -5.47 -16.66 7.85
C ASN A 103 -5.03 -16.72 9.32
N ILE A 104 -5.95 -16.49 10.24
CA ILE A 104 -5.68 -16.36 11.67
C ILE A 104 -6.65 -17.27 12.40
N ASN A 105 -6.11 -18.19 13.19
CA ASN A 105 -6.88 -19.00 14.12
C ASN A 105 -7.03 -18.21 15.43
N CYS A 106 -8.22 -17.69 15.67
CA CYS A 106 -8.49 -16.81 16.81
C CYS A 106 -8.53 -17.54 18.16
N ASN A 107 -8.60 -18.88 18.15
CA ASN A 107 -8.56 -19.69 19.38
C ASN A 107 -7.13 -20.07 19.76
N GLU A 108 -6.29 -20.39 18.77
CA GLU A 108 -4.94 -20.91 18.99
C GLU A 108 -3.84 -19.84 18.92
N ALA A 109 -4.19 -18.61 18.54
CA ALA A 109 -3.23 -17.53 18.31
C ALA A 109 -2.12 -17.94 17.31
N THR A 110 -2.51 -18.64 16.26
CA THR A 110 -1.65 -19.02 15.14
C THR A 110 -2.09 -18.32 13.86
N MET A 111 -1.17 -18.14 12.92
CA MET A 111 -1.44 -17.51 11.63
C MET A 111 -0.75 -18.26 10.48
N ASN A 112 -1.32 -18.12 9.29
CA ASN A 112 -0.74 -18.56 8.03
C ASN A 112 -0.85 -17.43 7.01
N VAL A 113 0.21 -17.18 6.25
CA VAL A 113 0.18 -16.24 5.12
C VAL A 113 -0.09 -17.04 3.85
N SER A 114 -1.36 -17.11 3.47
CA SER A 114 -1.87 -17.99 2.41
C SER A 114 -1.51 -17.47 1.02
N SER A 115 -1.35 -16.15 0.87
CA SER A 115 -0.98 -15.55 -0.41
C SER A 115 -0.23 -14.23 -0.22
N VAL A 116 0.73 -13.97 -1.11
CA VAL A 116 1.45 -12.69 -1.19
C VAL A 116 1.56 -12.25 -2.64
N HIS A 117 1.24 -10.99 -2.90
CA HIS A 117 1.36 -10.34 -4.20
C HIS A 117 2.22 -9.09 -4.08
N TYR A 118 3.26 -9.01 -4.89
CA TYR A 118 4.20 -7.89 -4.94
C TYR A 118 3.90 -6.97 -6.12
N TYR A 119 4.05 -5.67 -5.92
CA TYR A 119 3.73 -4.65 -6.91
C TYR A 119 4.83 -3.59 -7.00
N ASP A 120 5.00 -3.01 -8.19
CA ASP A 120 5.85 -1.85 -8.41
C ASP A 120 5.16 -0.54 -7.98
N ALA A 121 5.85 0.60 -8.10
CA ALA A 121 5.31 1.91 -7.72
C ALA A 121 4.07 2.36 -8.52
N LYS A 122 3.79 1.72 -9.66
CA LYS A 122 2.62 2.01 -10.52
C LYS A 122 1.45 1.07 -10.23
N GLY A 123 1.66 0.09 -9.35
CA GLY A 123 0.71 -0.96 -9.03
C GLY A 123 0.69 -2.11 -10.02
N SER A 124 1.74 -2.26 -10.84
CA SER A 124 1.89 -3.41 -11.73
C SER A 124 2.38 -4.62 -10.92
N PRO A 125 1.83 -5.83 -11.14
CA PRO A 125 2.32 -7.04 -10.48
C PRO A 125 3.79 -7.32 -10.84
N VAL A 126 4.60 -7.67 -9.84
CA VAL A 126 6.02 -8.04 -9.98
C VAL A 126 6.19 -9.55 -9.77
N SER A 127 5.61 -10.08 -8.71
CA SER A 127 5.69 -11.49 -8.33
C SER A 127 4.54 -11.85 -7.40
N SER A 128 4.28 -13.15 -7.22
CA SER A 128 3.35 -13.65 -6.22
C SER A 128 3.70 -15.06 -5.80
N TYR A 129 3.34 -15.42 -4.58
CA TYR A 129 3.39 -16.81 -4.11
C TYR A 129 2.16 -17.13 -3.26
N GLY A 130 1.82 -18.41 -3.15
CA GLY A 130 0.79 -18.94 -2.26
C GLY A 130 1.38 -20.02 -1.35
N ASN A 131 0.88 -20.13 -0.13
CA ASN A 131 1.30 -21.13 0.85
C ASN A 131 0.20 -21.39 1.89
N ASP A 132 -0.59 -22.44 1.69
CA ASP A 132 -1.76 -22.70 2.54
C ASP A 132 -1.48 -23.65 3.71
N GLU A 133 -0.27 -24.21 3.80
CA GLU A 133 -0.02 -25.38 4.68
C GLU A 133 0.71 -25.04 5.98
N GLN A 134 1.44 -23.91 6.03
CA GLN A 134 2.31 -23.61 7.18
C GLN A 134 1.71 -22.57 8.12
N TRP A 135 1.28 -23.04 9.29
CA TRP A 135 0.88 -22.20 10.41
C TRP A 135 2.07 -21.87 11.30
N SER A 136 2.09 -20.65 11.84
CA SER A 136 3.09 -20.16 12.79
C SER A 136 2.43 -19.50 13.99
N ASP A 137 3.08 -19.58 15.13
CA ASP A 137 2.63 -18.90 16.35
C ASP A 137 2.68 -17.39 16.17
N ILE A 138 1.66 -16.69 16.65
CA ILE A 138 1.64 -15.24 16.71
C ILE A 138 2.49 -14.80 17.91
N VAL A 139 3.60 -14.13 17.63
CA VAL A 139 4.53 -13.68 18.67
C VAL A 139 3.96 -12.46 19.41
N PRO A 140 3.91 -12.46 20.75
CA PRO A 140 3.46 -11.30 21.52
C PRO A 140 4.32 -10.05 21.25
N GLY A 141 3.69 -8.89 21.16
CA GLY A 141 4.33 -7.62 20.82
C GLY A 141 4.71 -7.49 19.33
N SER A 142 4.42 -8.48 18.50
CA SER A 142 4.59 -8.37 17.05
C SER A 142 3.41 -7.66 16.40
N PHE A 143 3.63 -7.13 15.20
CA PHE A 143 2.51 -6.59 14.41
C PHE A 143 1.46 -7.67 14.07
N GLY A 144 1.85 -8.95 14.03
CA GLY A 144 0.92 -10.06 13.83
C GLY A 144 -0.11 -10.17 14.96
N GLU A 145 0.28 -9.86 16.20
CA GLU A 145 -0.65 -9.77 17.33
C GLU A 145 -1.64 -8.63 17.14
N THR A 146 -1.19 -7.48 16.60
CA THR A 146 -2.08 -6.35 16.30
C THR A 146 -3.12 -6.70 15.23
N VAL A 147 -2.68 -7.39 14.16
CA VAL A 147 -3.61 -7.87 13.11
C VAL A 147 -4.60 -8.87 13.70
N ALA A 148 -4.13 -9.84 14.49
CA ALA A 148 -4.98 -10.83 15.13
C ALA A 148 -6.02 -10.19 16.06
N ALA A 149 -5.61 -9.22 16.89
CA ALA A 149 -6.51 -8.50 17.76
C ALA A 149 -7.63 -7.79 16.98
N ILE A 150 -7.32 -7.16 15.84
CA ILE A 150 -8.32 -6.52 14.99
C ILE A 150 -9.25 -7.57 14.38
N VAL A 151 -8.71 -8.62 13.77
CA VAL A 151 -9.49 -9.61 13.02
C VAL A 151 -10.38 -10.46 13.94
N CYS A 152 -9.88 -10.83 15.13
CA CYS A 152 -10.56 -11.71 16.06
C CYS A 152 -11.56 -10.98 16.99
N THR A 153 -11.55 -9.65 17.02
CA THR A 153 -12.52 -8.84 17.79
C THR A 153 -13.65 -8.26 16.95
N LEU A 154 -13.64 -8.50 15.63
CA LEU A 154 -14.80 -8.23 14.78
C LEU A 154 -15.92 -9.18 15.20
N GLU A 155 -16.88 -8.65 15.96
CA GLU A 155 -18.11 -9.36 16.29
C GLU A 155 -18.79 -9.77 14.98
N ASP A 156 -19.37 -10.97 14.97
CA ASP A 156 -20.28 -11.35 13.90
C ASP A 156 -21.49 -10.43 13.98
N ASP A 157 -21.43 -9.32 13.25
CA ASP A 157 -22.57 -8.47 12.96
C ASP A 157 -23.55 -9.33 12.15
N GLY A 158 -24.38 -10.10 12.85
CA GLY A 158 -25.40 -10.97 12.31
C GLY A 158 -26.52 -10.20 11.61
N SER A 159 -26.19 -9.45 10.56
CA SER A 159 -27.12 -8.96 9.55
C SER A 159 -26.90 -9.76 8.28
N GLY A 160 -27.76 -10.74 8.07
CA GLY A 160 -28.00 -11.24 6.73
C GLY A 160 -28.51 -10.12 5.82
N GLU A 161 -28.43 -10.42 4.51
CA GLU A 161 -28.97 -9.71 3.34
C GLU A 161 -27.88 -9.15 2.40
N ASP A 162 -27.79 -9.84 1.25
CA ASP A 162 -27.18 -9.47 -0.03
C ASP A 162 -25.65 -9.26 -0.10
N ALA A 163 -24.91 -10.36 -0.20
CA ALA A 163 -23.66 -10.34 -0.96
C ALA A 163 -24.00 -10.18 -2.46
N PRO A 164 -23.56 -9.13 -3.17
CA PRO A 164 -23.66 -9.11 -4.62
C PRO A 164 -22.76 -10.22 -5.17
N SER A 165 -23.35 -11.14 -5.93
CA SER A 165 -22.61 -12.14 -6.68
C SER A 165 -21.62 -11.44 -7.61
N GLN A 166 -20.32 -11.55 -7.32
CA GLN A 166 -19.32 -11.27 -8.32
C GLN A 166 -19.23 -12.49 -9.22
N ASP A 167 -19.88 -12.40 -10.38
CA ASP A 167 -19.67 -13.31 -11.50
C ASP A 167 -18.17 -13.31 -11.85
N VAL A 168 -17.50 -14.41 -11.52
CA VAL A 168 -16.17 -14.71 -12.06
C VAL A 168 -16.39 -15.11 -13.52
N PRO A 169 -15.81 -14.43 -14.52
CA PRO A 169 -15.94 -14.84 -15.90
C PRO A 169 -15.10 -16.09 -16.12
N GLY A 170 -15.77 -17.24 -16.21
CA GLY A 170 -15.19 -18.44 -16.80
C GLY A 170 -15.32 -19.71 -15.97
N GLU A 171 -16.54 -20.24 -15.83
CA GLU A 171 -16.72 -21.68 -15.68
C GLU A 171 -17.90 -22.13 -16.54
N SER A 172 -17.60 -22.85 -17.62
CA SER A 172 -18.60 -23.62 -18.37
C SER A 172 -19.09 -24.75 -17.46
N PRO A 173 -20.41 -24.95 -17.30
CA PRO A 173 -20.91 -25.98 -16.41
C PRO A 173 -20.60 -27.39 -16.98
N ALA A 174 -20.01 -28.23 -16.13
CA ALA A 174 -19.92 -29.65 -16.38
C ALA A 174 -21.34 -30.23 -16.48
N GLN A 175 -21.61 -30.89 -17.59
CA GLN A 175 -22.90 -31.48 -17.90
C GLN A 175 -23.09 -32.73 -17.03
N GLU A 176 -24.11 -32.67 -16.19
CA GLU A 176 -24.67 -33.79 -15.42
C GLU A 176 -25.12 -34.90 -16.38
N GLY A 177 -24.70 -36.13 -16.11
CA GLY A 177 -25.02 -37.28 -16.93
C GLY A 177 -25.05 -38.57 -16.11
N THR A 178 -26.22 -38.92 -15.61
CA THR A 178 -26.64 -40.28 -15.22
C THR A 178 -28.09 -40.36 -15.70
N PRO A 179 -28.63 -41.45 -16.32
CA PRO A 179 -28.45 -42.83 -15.88
C PRO A 179 -28.46 -43.96 -16.96
N LEU A 180 -27.85 -45.11 -16.61
CA LEU A 180 -28.44 -46.47 -16.58
C LEU A 180 -27.36 -47.48 -16.14
#